data_AF-A0A9P7GT78-F1
#
_entry.id   AF-A0A9P7GT78-F1
#
_cell.length_a   1.000
_cell.length_b   1.000
_cell.length_c   1.000
_cell.angle_alpha   90.00
_cell.angle_beta   90.00
_cell.angle_gamma   90.00
#
_symmetry.space_group_name_H-M   'P 1'
#
loop_
_entity.id
_entity.type
_entity.pdbx_description
1 polymer ?
#
loop_
_entity_poly.entity_id
_entity_poly.type
_entity_poly.pdbx_seq_one_letter_code
_entity_poly.pdbx_strand_id
1 'polypeptide(L)'
;MHQTSMEIFEAKKKALEQGESAFAAQLDEGKDIMSILVKANSEAAEADRLSDEEVIGQAPFRTFTFAGTDTTSNALSRILHLLSTQPKVQDRLRAEITEAISTYGENMTYDELVSLPFLDAVCRETLRL
;
A
#
# COMPACT_ATOMS: atom_id res chain seq x y z
N MET A 1 12.37 -12.48 1.44
CA MET A 1 10.91 -12.42 1.24
C MET A 1 10.19 -13.48 2.06
N HIS A 2 10.33 -14.79 1.79
CA HIS A 2 9.60 -15.82 2.55
C HIS A 2 9.90 -15.82 4.07
N GLN A 3 11.18 -15.86 4.44
CA GLN A 3 11.62 -15.85 5.84
C GLN A 3 11.08 -14.64 6.62
N THR A 4 11.20 -13.44 6.05
CA THR A 4 10.69 -12.20 6.64
C THR A 4 9.16 -12.21 6.80
N SER A 5 8.42 -12.77 5.84
CA SER A 5 6.97 -12.92 5.94
C SER A 5 6.56 -13.86 7.08
N MET A 6 7.29 -14.96 7.27
CA MET A 6 7.07 -15.88 8.39
C MET A 6 7.33 -15.18 9.72
N GLU A 7 8.45 -14.47 9.85
CA GLU A 7 8.82 -13.74 11.08
C GLU A 7 7.76 -12.70 11.46
N ILE A 8 7.26 -11.94 10.48
CA ILE A 8 6.19 -10.96 10.70
C ILE A 8 4.89 -11.68 11.11
N PHE A 9 4.50 -12.74 10.40
CA PHE A 9 3.28 -13.48 10.72
C PHE A 9 3.29 -14.04 12.15
N GLU A 10 4.36 -14.73 12.54
CA GLU A 10 4.51 -15.30 13.88
C GLU A 10 4.49 -14.22 14.96
N ALA A 11 5.14 -13.08 14.72
CA ALA A 11 5.11 -11.95 15.64
C ALA A 11 3.68 -11.41 15.84
N LYS A 12 2.91 -11.26 14.76
CA LYS A 12 1.52 -10.77 14.81
C LYS A 12 0.58 -11.79 15.47
N LYS A 13 0.74 -13.09 15.16
CA LYS A 13 -0.05 -14.19 15.76
C LYS A 13 0.18 -14.26 17.27
N LYS A 14 1.44 -14.21 17.71
CA LYS A 14 1.79 -14.19 19.14
C LYS A 14 1.22 -12.97 19.86
N ALA A 15 1.23 -11.80 19.24
CA ALA A 15 0.65 -10.60 19.82
C ALA A 15 -0.88 -10.71 19.99
N LEU A 16 -1.55 -11.39 19.05
CA LEU A 16 -2.99 -11.66 19.14
C LEU A 16 -3.32 -12.62 20.30
N GLU A 17 -2.53 -13.67 20.49
CA GLU A 17 -2.68 -14.63 21.60
C GLU A 17 -2.44 -14.00 22.98
N GLN A 18 -1.59 -12.97 23.06
CA GLN A 18 -1.32 -12.22 24.29
C GLN A 18 -2.44 -11.25 24.70
N GLY A 19 -3.51 -11.16 23.90
CA GLY A 19 -4.71 -10.39 24.19
C GLY A 19 -4.82 -9.08 23.38
N GLU A 20 -6.04 -8.56 23.29
CA GLU A 20 -6.38 -7.41 22.43
C GLU A 20 -5.53 -6.16 22.71
N SER A 21 -5.07 -5.95 23.95
CA SER A 21 -4.22 -4.80 24.29
C SER A 21 -2.81 -4.89 23.70
N ALA A 22 -2.23 -6.10 23.61
CA ALA A 22 -0.91 -6.31 23.02
C ALA A 22 -0.98 -6.25 21.49
N PHE A 23 -2.07 -6.78 20.92
CA PHE A 23 -2.36 -6.67 19.50
C PHE A 23 -2.69 -5.23 19.07
N ALA A 24 -3.44 -4.49 19.89
CA ALA A 24 -3.74 -3.08 19.65
C ALA A 24 -2.48 -2.21 19.65
N ALA A 25 -1.51 -2.47 20.53
CA ALA A 25 -0.23 -1.76 20.52
C ALA A 25 0.56 -1.98 19.21
N GLN A 26 0.53 -3.20 18.66
CA GLN A 26 1.11 -3.50 17.35
C GLN A 26 0.29 -2.95 16.16
N LEU A 27 -1.02 -2.73 16.33
CA LEU A 27 -1.89 -2.08 15.35
C LEU A 27 -1.74 -0.55 15.37
N ASP A 28 -1.42 0.04 16.52
CA ASP A 28 -1.22 1.48 16.70
C ASP A 28 0.13 1.93 16.13
N GLU A 29 1.14 1.05 16.12
CA GLU A 29 2.37 1.22 15.32
C GLU A 29 2.13 1.08 13.80
N GLY A 30 0.97 0.63 13.37
CA GLY A 30 0.56 0.60 11.96
C GLY A 30 -0.45 -0.50 11.67
N LYS A 31 -1.64 -0.13 11.18
CA LYS A 31 -2.63 -1.06 10.63
C LYS A 31 -2.11 -1.65 9.31
N ASP A 32 -1.18 -2.58 9.41
CA ASP A 32 -0.62 -3.27 8.25
C ASP A 32 -1.54 -4.42 7.77
N ILE A 33 -1.40 -4.77 6.49
CA ILE A 33 -2.22 -5.78 5.83
C ILE A 33 -2.09 -7.15 6.54
N MET A 34 -0.92 -7.49 7.07
CA MET A 34 -0.71 -8.77 7.78
C MET A 34 -1.50 -8.83 9.08
N SER A 35 -1.53 -7.74 9.84
CA SER A 35 -2.30 -7.64 11.08
C SER A 35 -3.79 -7.78 10.80
N ILE A 36 -4.29 -7.14 9.73
CA ILE A 36 -5.68 -7.26 9.31
C ILE A 36 -6.01 -8.70 8.91
N LEU A 37 -5.15 -9.35 8.14
CA LEU A 37 -5.35 -10.73 7.69
C LEU A 37 -5.34 -11.73 8.85
N VAL A 38 -4.38 -11.61 9.78
CA VAL A 38 -4.27 -12.48 10.96
C VAL A 38 -5.51 -12.33 11.84
N LYS A 39 -5.96 -11.09 12.09
CA LYS A 39 -7.18 -10.84 12.87
C LYS A 39 -8.42 -11.43 12.17
N ALA A 40 -8.63 -11.11 10.89
CA ALA A 40 -9.78 -11.60 10.14
C ALA A 40 -9.82 -13.14 10.06
N ASN A 41 -8.66 -13.79 9.91
CA ASN A 41 -8.56 -15.25 9.88
C ASN A 41 -8.88 -15.88 11.25
N SER A 42 -8.51 -15.23 12.35
CA SER A 42 -8.82 -15.70 13.71
C SER A 42 -10.33 -15.61 14.03
N GLU A 43 -10.99 -14.58 13.50
CA GLU A 43 -12.43 -14.31 13.69
C GLU A 43 -13.32 -15.11 12.71
N ALA A 44 -12.71 -15.73 11.68
CA ALA A 44 -13.42 -16.55 10.70
C ALA A 44 -13.98 -17.85 11.30
N ALA A 45 -15.07 -18.33 10.70
CA ALA A 45 -15.61 -19.66 11.02
C ALA A 45 -14.57 -20.74 10.71
N GLU A 46 -14.60 -21.85 11.45
CA GLU A 46 -13.61 -22.93 11.30
C GLU A 46 -13.50 -23.46 9.85
N ALA A 47 -14.63 -23.48 9.12
CA ALA A 47 -14.69 -23.91 7.72
C ALA A 47 -14.02 -22.93 6.74
N ASP A 48 -13.89 -21.66 7.12
CA ASP A 48 -13.33 -20.57 6.30
C ASP A 48 -11.93 -20.13 6.78
N ARG A 49 -11.44 -20.72 7.89
CA ARG A 49 -10.13 -20.39 8.45
C ARG A 49 -9.02 -20.97 7.57
N LEU A 50 -8.15 -20.09 7.12
CA LEU A 50 -6.94 -20.44 6.38
C LEU A 50 -5.87 -20.97 7.33
N SER A 51 -5.13 -21.98 6.87
CA SER A 51 -3.90 -22.42 7.54
C SER A 51 -2.82 -21.33 7.50
N ASP A 52 -1.85 -21.40 8.41
CA ASP A 52 -0.71 -20.46 8.42
C ASP A 52 0.03 -20.46 7.07
N GLU A 53 0.18 -21.64 6.44
CA GLU A 53 0.76 -21.77 5.10
C GLU A 53 -0.09 -21.12 4.01
N GLU A 54 -1.42 -21.10 4.13
CA GLU A 54 -2.29 -20.43 3.15
C GLU A 54 -2.26 -18.91 3.34
N VAL A 55 -2.22 -18.42 4.58
CA VAL A 55 -2.09 -16.99 4.89
C VAL A 55 -0.74 -16.43 4.39
N ILE A 56 0.35 -17.20 4.52
CA ILE A 56 1.71 -16.74 4.18
C ILE A 56 2.11 -17.13 2.75
N GLY A 57 1.75 -18.34 2.33
CA GLY A 57 2.34 -19.05 1.18
C GLY A 57 1.69 -18.74 -0.16
N GLN A 58 0.36 -18.57 -0.23
CA GLN A 58 -0.36 -18.38 -1.50
C GLN A 58 -1.54 -17.37 -1.51
N ALA A 59 -2.26 -17.11 -0.41
CA ALA A 59 -3.59 -16.48 -0.56
C ALA A 59 -3.62 -14.93 -0.60
N PRO A 60 -2.90 -14.16 0.25
CA PRO A 60 -3.03 -12.69 0.23
C PRO A 60 -1.70 -11.91 0.21
N PHE A 61 -0.81 -12.08 1.17
CA PHE A 61 0.34 -11.17 1.36
C PHE A 61 1.34 -11.16 0.20
N ARG A 62 1.78 -12.35 -0.23
CA ARG A 62 2.71 -12.48 -1.37
C ARG A 62 2.09 -12.01 -2.66
N THR A 63 0.85 -12.39 -2.92
CA THR A 63 0.10 -12.03 -4.13
C THR A 63 -0.12 -10.53 -4.21
N PHE A 64 -0.61 -9.88 -3.15
CA PHE A 64 -0.84 -8.43 -3.15
C PHE A 64 0.46 -7.64 -3.27
N THR A 65 1.50 -8.03 -2.54
CA THR A 65 2.80 -7.33 -2.62
C THR A 65 3.42 -7.48 -3.99
N PHE A 66 3.41 -8.69 -4.56
CA PHE A 66 3.97 -8.94 -5.88
C PHE A 66 3.19 -8.23 -6.99
N ALA A 67 1.86 -8.39 -7.01
CA ALA A 67 0.99 -7.77 -8.00
C ALA A 67 1.07 -6.23 -7.94
N GLY A 68 1.11 -5.66 -6.73
CA GLY A 68 1.26 -4.22 -6.54
C GLY A 68 2.64 -3.69 -6.93
N THR A 69 3.71 -4.45 -6.68
CA THR A 69 5.09 -4.01 -6.96
C THR A 69 5.35 -3.90 -8.45
N ASP A 70 5.09 -4.98 -9.22
CA ASP A 70 5.43 -5.01 -10.64
C ASP A 70 4.60 -4.00 -11.44
N THR A 71 3.29 -3.91 -11.17
CA THR A 71 2.40 -2.95 -11.85
C THR A 71 2.77 -1.50 -11.53
N THR A 72 2.98 -1.16 -10.25
CA THR A 72 3.28 0.21 -9.83
C THR A 72 4.68 0.65 -10.28
N SER A 73 5.68 -0.22 -10.19
CA SER A 73 7.04 0.11 -10.64
C SER A 73 7.12 0.35 -12.14
N ASN A 74 6.40 -0.44 -12.94
CA ASN A 74 6.29 -0.24 -14.38
C ASN A 74 5.53 1.06 -14.72
N ALA A 75 4.42 1.34 -14.02
CA ALA A 75 3.67 2.57 -14.19
C ALA A 75 4.53 3.82 -13.88
N LEU A 76 5.20 3.83 -12.72
CA LEU A 76 6.10 4.91 -12.33
C LEU A 76 7.25 5.09 -13.32
N SER A 77 7.86 3.99 -13.77
CA SER A 77 8.94 4.04 -14.76
C SER A 77 8.47 4.69 -16.07
N ARG A 78 7.25 4.35 -16.53
CA ARG A 78 6.64 4.97 -17.72
C ARG A 78 6.32 6.44 -17.50
N ILE A 79 5.74 6.81 -16.34
CA ILE A 79 5.43 8.20 -16.00
C ILE A 79 6.72 9.04 -16.08
N LEU A 80 7.78 8.60 -15.40
CA LEU A 80 9.06 9.31 -15.38
C LEU A 80 9.66 9.43 -16.78
N HIS A 81 9.58 8.37 -17.60
CA HIS A 81 10.03 8.42 -18.98
C HIS A 81 9.25 9.43 -19.82
N LEU A 82 7.92 9.42 -19.77
CA LEU A 82 7.07 10.37 -20.51
C LEU A 82 7.31 11.81 -20.07
N LEU A 83 7.45 12.06 -18.77
CA LEU A 83 7.76 13.38 -18.24
C LEU A 83 9.15 13.86 -18.68
N SER A 84 10.14 12.97 -18.78
CA SER A 84 11.49 13.34 -19.23
C SER A 84 11.55 13.80 -20.69
N THR A 85 10.62 13.32 -21.52
CA THR A 85 10.52 13.69 -22.94
C THR A 85 9.54 14.84 -23.20
N GLN A 86 8.76 15.24 -22.18
CA GLN A 86 7.76 16.31 -22.26
C GLN A 86 7.96 17.37 -21.14
N PRO A 87 8.97 18.24 -21.24
CA PRO A 87 9.29 19.23 -20.20
C PRO A 87 8.10 20.14 -19.82
N LYS A 88 7.29 20.56 -20.79
CA LYS A 88 6.10 21.38 -20.53
C LYS A 88 5.07 20.70 -19.63
N VAL A 89 4.89 19.38 -19.79
CA VAL A 89 3.99 18.58 -18.96
C VAL A 89 4.59 18.41 -17.56
N GLN A 90 5.89 18.15 -17.48
CA GLN A 90 6.62 18.05 -16.21
C GLN A 90 6.54 19.34 -15.40
N ASP A 91 6.76 20.51 -16.03
CA ASP A 91 6.72 21.81 -15.36
C ASP A 91 5.32 22.11 -14.84
N ARG A 92 4.28 21.83 -15.64
CA ARG A 92 2.88 21.99 -15.23
C ARG A 92 2.52 21.10 -14.04
N LEU A 93 2.93 19.83 -14.06
CA LEU A 93 2.70 18.90 -12.95
C LEU A 93 3.42 19.35 -11.68
N ARG A 94 4.69 19.77 -11.81
CA ARG A 94 5.47 20.29 -10.69
C ARG A 94 4.82 21.53 -10.07
N ALA A 95 4.28 22.42 -10.89
CA ALA A 95 3.58 23.61 -10.42
C ALA A 95 2.36 23.25 -9.57
N GLU A 96 1.48 22.36 -10.07
CA GLU A 96 0.31 21.88 -9.32
C GLU A 96 0.69 21.25 -7.97
N ILE A 97 1.68 20.36 -7.97
CA ILE A 97 2.14 19.70 -6.73
C ILE A 97 2.73 20.72 -5.74
N THR A 98 3.51 21.67 -6.24
CA THR A 98 4.15 22.70 -5.39
C THR A 98 3.12 23.66 -4.81
N GLU A 99 2.10 24.03 -5.57
CA GLU A 99 0.97 24.83 -5.09
C GLU A 99 0.18 24.08 -4.02
N ALA A 100 -0.10 22.79 -4.23
CA ALA A 100 -0.76 21.95 -3.22
C ALA A 100 0.07 21.87 -1.93
N ILE A 101 1.37 21.61 -2.02
CA ILE A 101 2.27 21.58 -0.85
C ILE A 101 2.30 22.95 -0.16
N SER A 102 2.31 24.05 -0.92
CA SER A 102 2.30 25.39 -0.32
C SER A 102 0.98 25.71 0.39
N THR A 103 -0.13 25.12 -0.07
CA THR A 103 -1.46 25.33 0.49
C THR A 103 -1.69 24.51 1.75
N TYR A 104 -1.34 23.21 1.71
CA TYR A 104 -1.68 22.25 2.77
C TYR A 104 -0.49 21.93 3.69
N GLY A 105 0.75 22.08 3.21
CA GLY A 105 1.97 21.77 3.97
C GLY A 105 1.98 20.32 4.46
N GLU A 106 2.38 20.14 5.73
CA GLU A 106 2.37 18.84 6.42
C GLU A 106 0.96 18.29 6.69
N ASN A 107 -0.08 19.13 6.56
CA ASN A 107 -1.46 18.73 6.81
C ASN A 107 -2.17 18.18 5.57
N MET A 108 -1.47 18.05 4.43
CA MET A 108 -2.06 17.48 3.23
C MET A 108 -2.57 16.07 3.49
N THR A 109 -3.88 15.91 3.35
CA THR A 109 -4.55 14.62 3.48
C THR A 109 -4.38 13.79 2.21
N TYR A 110 -4.62 12.49 2.35
CA TYR A 110 -4.64 11.57 1.21
C TYR A 110 -5.67 12.01 0.16
N ASP A 111 -6.87 12.40 0.59
CA ASP A 111 -7.96 12.81 -0.28
C ASP A 111 -7.61 14.08 -1.08
N GLU A 112 -6.93 15.04 -0.44
CA GLU A 112 -6.43 16.24 -1.14
C GLU A 112 -5.38 15.88 -2.19
N LEU A 113 -4.42 14.99 -1.87
CA LEU A 113 -3.40 14.55 -2.82
C LEU A 113 -4.00 13.85 -4.05
N VAL A 114 -4.96 12.94 -3.85
CA VAL A 114 -5.59 12.22 -4.97
C VAL A 114 -6.60 13.07 -5.75
N SER A 115 -7.02 14.20 -5.18
CA SER A 115 -7.91 15.15 -5.85
C SER A 115 -7.20 16.08 -6.84
N LEU A 116 -5.85 16.06 -6.89
CA LEU A 116 -5.07 16.88 -7.79
C LEU A 116 -5.36 16.51 -9.26
N PRO A 117 -6.02 17.39 -10.03
CA PRO A 117 -6.61 17.01 -11.30
C PRO A 117 -5.58 16.69 -12.37
N PHE A 118 -4.45 17.41 -12.42
CA PHE A 118 -3.43 17.16 -13.43
C PHE A 118 -2.55 15.95 -13.08
N LEU A 119 -2.26 15.73 -11.80
CA LEU A 119 -1.65 14.49 -11.32
C LEU A 119 -2.48 13.25 -11.69
N ASP A 120 -3.79 13.25 -11.43
CA ASP A 120 -4.69 12.16 -11.82
C ASP A 120 -4.70 11.96 -13.35
N ALA A 121 -4.75 13.05 -14.13
CA ALA A 121 -4.69 12.97 -15.59
C ALA A 121 -3.38 12.34 -16.10
N VAL A 122 -2.23 12.68 -15.51
CA VAL A 122 -0.92 12.11 -15.88
C VAL A 122 -0.88 10.61 -15.59
N CYS A 123 -1.38 10.18 -14.43
CA CYS A 123 -1.47 8.78 -14.07
C CYS A 123 -2.37 8.00 -15.04
N ARG A 124 -3.58 8.51 -15.33
CA ARG A 124 -4.53 7.88 -16.26
C ARG A 124 -4.00 7.79 -17.68
N GLU A 125 -3.42 8.87 -18.19
CA GLU A 125 -2.91 8.88 -19.55
C GLU A 125 -1.72 7.93 -19.71
N THR A 126 -0.86 7.83 -18.69
CA THR A 126 0.25 6.88 -18.73
C THR A 126 -0.22 5.43 -18.73
N LEU A 127 -1.29 5.10 -17.98
CA LEU A 127 -1.89 3.77 -17.97
C LEU A 127 -2.68 3.44 -19.25
N ARG A 128 -3.07 4.46 -20.03
CA ARG A 128 -3.78 4.30 -21.32
C ARG A 128 -2.84 3.89 -22.46
N LEU A 129 -1.55 4.25 -22.37
CA LEU A 129 -0.52 4.05 -23.41
C LEU A 129 0.19 2.69 -23.31
#